data_AF-A0A5P9PWU5-F1
#
_entry.id   AF-A0A5P9PWU5-F1
#
_cell.length_a   1.000
_cell.length_b   1.000
_cell.length_c   1.000
_cell.angle_alpha   90.00
_cell.angle_beta   90.00
_cell.angle_gamma   90.00
#
_symmetry.space_group_name_H-M   'P 1'
#
loop_
_entity.id
_entity.type
_entity.pdbx_description
1 polymer ?
#
loop_
_entity_poly.entity_id
_entity_poly.type
_entity_poly.pdbx_seq_one_letter_code
_entity_poly.pdbx_strand_id
1 'polypeptide(L)'
;MTSLMATLGGTREAPVATQSLRNVIARLPQMSPDVDLGEDIALANKTLLSPDASEKDKRAALCRWLAQKQPCLFGRLAMQGSDGPKGLGVNVCWIGEDDLDAGRDHVAAKIQQERREWKDRAERGESSGFLIMVNSRHLAYARPGPELVDVCVELSNLYLVEHAPIECDVIYTEAVPFRRSDGVLTLFKAGCNIFYSGAHRTVNHDRRLPGGLMFSMNSPGHYANSLARRGLQDSFEDATEFVRETAFRSIGNGGIGCPHMPSASWHNESTDDHRDVPERKRPPYIPENFDPTRYSAVYHTDVLVPTDVTSDRRTVHESYEEVDAEVWPYLILDYITTEEFPADHVNYGLFHGHPIEECARYHNPWPPRVAHNKELFEY
;
A
#
# COMPACT_ATOMS: atom_id res chain seq x y z
N MET A 1 -1.79 -54.88 -7.50
CA MET A 1 -2.92 -55.21 -8.39
C MET A 1 -4.13 -54.45 -7.88
N THR A 2 -4.36 -53.24 -8.43
CA THR A 2 -5.52 -52.87 -9.28
C THR A 2 -6.84 -52.81 -8.48
N SER A 3 -7.30 -51.63 -8.03
CA SER A 3 -8.09 -50.60 -8.74
C SER A 3 -9.61 -50.85 -8.72
N LEU A 4 -10.38 -49.89 -8.19
CA LEU A 4 -11.50 -49.15 -8.82
C LEU A 4 -12.14 -48.24 -7.75
N MET A 5 -11.87 -46.92 -7.71
CA MET A 5 -12.56 -45.84 -8.46
C MET A 5 -14.08 -45.81 -8.31
N ALA A 6 -14.56 -44.91 -7.45
CA ALA A 6 -15.88 -44.28 -7.55
C ALA A 6 -15.70 -42.76 -7.49
N THR A 7 -15.84 -42.14 -8.65
CA THR A 7 -15.85 -40.71 -8.92
C THR A 7 -17.20 -40.10 -8.50
N LEU A 8 -17.18 -39.20 -7.52
CA LEU A 8 -18.26 -38.22 -7.31
C LEU A 8 -17.81 -36.89 -7.89
N GLY A 9 -18.39 -36.54 -9.04
CA GLY A 9 -18.15 -35.30 -9.75
C GLY A 9 -18.78 -34.12 -9.02
N GLY A 10 -17.93 -33.34 -8.34
CA GLY A 10 -18.05 -31.90 -8.31
C GLY A 10 -16.90 -31.36 -9.15
N THR A 11 -17.21 -30.73 -10.28
CA THR A 11 -16.23 -29.95 -11.04
C THR A 11 -15.78 -28.79 -10.16
N ARG A 12 -14.71 -28.98 -9.39
CA ARG A 12 -13.91 -27.86 -8.89
C ARG A 12 -13.39 -27.14 -10.13
N GLU A 13 -13.77 -25.87 -10.28
CA GLU A 13 -13.15 -25.00 -11.26
C GLU A 13 -11.63 -25.09 -11.13
N ALA A 14 -10.95 -25.11 -12.27
CA ALA A 14 -9.49 -25.17 -12.29
C ALA A 14 -8.94 -24.00 -11.44
N PRO A 15 -7.92 -24.23 -10.59
CA PRO A 15 -7.31 -23.16 -9.81
C PRO A 15 -6.96 -21.98 -10.73
N VAL A 16 -7.19 -20.76 -10.23
CA VAL A 16 -7.00 -19.46 -10.92
C VAL A 16 -5.70 -19.40 -11.72
N ALA A 17 -4.66 -20.10 -11.27
CA ALA A 17 -3.35 -20.30 -11.91
C ALA A 17 -3.39 -20.78 -13.38
N THR A 18 -4.50 -21.31 -13.90
CA THR A 18 -4.63 -21.78 -15.30
C THR A 18 -5.56 -20.95 -16.18
N GLN A 19 -6.25 -19.95 -15.61
CA GLN A 19 -7.13 -19.06 -16.36
C GLN A 19 -6.36 -17.81 -16.82
N SER A 20 -6.71 -17.27 -17.99
CA SER A 20 -6.17 -15.97 -18.40
C SER A 20 -6.54 -14.92 -17.36
N LEU A 21 -5.54 -14.19 -16.83
CA LEU A 21 -5.72 -13.13 -15.83
C LEU A 21 -6.77 -12.11 -16.29
N ARG A 22 -6.77 -11.80 -17.60
CA ARG A 22 -7.80 -10.97 -18.23
C ARG A 22 -9.20 -11.52 -18.03
N ASN A 23 -9.40 -12.82 -18.24
CA ASN A 23 -10.72 -13.45 -18.14
C ASN A 23 -11.23 -13.45 -16.69
N VAL A 24 -10.35 -13.64 -15.72
CA VAL A 24 -10.70 -13.55 -14.29
C VAL A 24 -11.16 -12.13 -13.97
N ILE A 25 -10.37 -11.12 -14.36
CA ILE A 25 -10.71 -9.70 -14.18
C ILE A 25 -12.00 -9.32 -14.90
N ALA A 26 -12.22 -9.79 -16.14
CA ALA A 26 -13.41 -9.47 -16.93
C ALA A 26 -14.71 -10.08 -16.35
N ARG A 27 -14.60 -11.10 -15.50
CA ARG A 27 -15.74 -11.76 -14.84
C ARG A 27 -16.08 -11.17 -13.48
N LEU A 28 -15.29 -10.22 -12.98
CA LEU A 28 -15.56 -9.57 -11.71
C LEU A 28 -16.98 -8.97 -11.70
N PRO A 29 -17.77 -9.19 -10.63
CA PRO A 29 -19.03 -8.49 -10.45
C PRO A 29 -18.81 -6.97 -10.58
N GLN A 30 -19.60 -6.30 -11.42
CA GLN A 30 -19.43 -4.87 -11.68
C GLN A 30 -20.36 -4.03 -10.78
N MET A 31 -19.93 -2.84 -10.40
CA MET A 31 -20.77 -1.81 -9.79
C MET A 31 -21.84 -1.32 -10.78
N SER A 32 -22.87 -0.64 -10.26
CA SER A 32 -23.88 -0.01 -11.12
C SER A 32 -23.21 0.98 -12.09
N PRO A 33 -23.67 1.12 -13.34
CA PRO A 33 -23.18 2.16 -14.26
C PRO A 33 -23.32 3.58 -13.70
N ASP A 34 -24.30 3.80 -12.83
CA ASP A 34 -24.59 5.10 -12.20
C ASP A 34 -23.87 5.29 -10.85
N VAL A 35 -22.90 4.44 -10.51
CA VAL A 35 -22.16 4.56 -9.25
C VAL A 35 -21.37 5.87 -9.20
N ASP A 36 -21.54 6.61 -8.11
CA ASP A 36 -20.74 7.81 -7.82
C ASP A 36 -19.45 7.38 -7.11
N LEU A 37 -18.32 7.44 -7.83
CA LEU A 37 -16.98 7.21 -7.28
C LEU A 37 -16.29 8.53 -6.83
N GLY A 38 -17.02 9.64 -6.83
CA GLY A 38 -16.50 10.98 -6.59
C GLY A 38 -16.05 11.66 -7.88
N GLU A 39 -16.24 12.99 -7.93
CA GLU A 39 -15.90 13.83 -9.09
C GLU A 39 -14.41 13.74 -9.44
N ASP A 40 -13.54 13.62 -8.45
CA ASP A 40 -12.11 13.56 -8.63
C ASP A 40 -11.64 12.26 -9.30
N ILE A 41 -12.21 11.12 -8.91
CA ILE A 41 -11.99 9.83 -9.56
C ILE A 41 -12.62 9.83 -10.95
N ALA A 42 -13.85 10.34 -11.09
CA ALA A 42 -14.52 10.44 -12.38
C ALA A 42 -13.71 11.28 -13.40
N LEU A 43 -13.15 12.41 -12.96
CA LEU A 43 -12.30 13.27 -13.78
C LEU A 43 -11.02 12.55 -14.21
N ALA A 44 -10.34 11.86 -13.29
CA ALA A 44 -9.13 11.10 -13.62
C ALA A 44 -9.44 9.94 -14.59
N ASN A 45 -10.57 9.24 -14.38
CA ASN A 45 -11.01 8.12 -15.20
C ASN A 45 -11.29 8.50 -16.66
N LYS A 46 -11.63 9.76 -16.96
CA LYS A 46 -11.76 10.24 -18.34
C LYS A 46 -10.49 10.02 -19.15
N THR A 47 -9.31 10.18 -18.55
CA THR A 47 -8.02 9.90 -19.20
C THR A 47 -7.59 8.46 -18.96
N LEU A 48 -7.63 7.99 -17.70
CA LEU A 48 -7.11 6.67 -17.32
C LEU A 48 -7.81 5.51 -18.04
N LEU A 49 -9.10 5.64 -18.32
CA LEU A 49 -9.90 4.59 -18.97
C LEU A 49 -10.23 4.91 -20.44
N SER A 50 -9.61 5.97 -21.01
CA SER A 50 -9.74 6.28 -22.42
C SER A 50 -8.94 5.27 -23.26
N PRO A 51 -9.53 4.69 -24.32
CA PRO A 51 -8.80 3.82 -25.25
C PRO A 51 -7.78 4.62 -26.09
N ASP A 52 -8.04 5.90 -26.35
CA ASP A 52 -7.21 6.74 -27.22
C ASP A 52 -6.08 7.45 -26.46
N ALA A 53 -6.08 7.40 -25.12
CA ALA A 53 -5.04 8.02 -24.32
C ALA A 53 -3.77 7.14 -24.28
N SER A 54 -2.61 7.75 -24.52
CA SER A 54 -1.33 7.07 -24.40
C SER A 54 -1.04 6.66 -22.96
N GLU A 55 -0.21 5.63 -22.75
CA GLU A 55 0.24 5.24 -21.40
C GLU A 55 0.88 6.42 -20.65
N LYS A 56 1.64 7.27 -21.36
CA LYS A 56 2.24 8.48 -20.80
C LYS A 56 1.17 9.44 -20.24
N ASP A 57 0.09 9.66 -20.97
CA ASP A 57 -1.01 10.53 -20.53
C ASP A 57 -1.77 9.94 -19.35
N LYS A 58 -1.98 8.61 -19.37
CA LYS A 58 -2.61 7.88 -18.26
C LYS A 58 -1.77 7.96 -16.98
N ARG A 59 -0.45 7.70 -17.07
CA ARG A 59 0.48 7.87 -15.95
C ARG A 59 0.47 9.30 -15.43
N ALA A 60 0.50 10.30 -16.31
CA ALA A 60 0.42 11.70 -15.91
C ALA A 60 -0.91 12.04 -15.19
N ALA A 61 -2.03 11.46 -15.63
CA ALA A 61 -3.32 11.61 -14.97
C ALA A 61 -3.34 10.96 -13.57
N LEU A 62 -2.80 9.75 -13.43
CA LEU A 62 -2.64 9.08 -12.13
C LEU A 62 -1.77 9.91 -11.20
N CYS A 63 -0.58 10.34 -11.64
CA CYS A 63 0.33 11.12 -10.80
C CYS A 63 -0.29 12.45 -10.35
N ARG A 64 -1.05 13.13 -11.22
CA ARG A 64 -1.80 14.35 -10.83
C ARG A 64 -2.82 14.06 -9.75
N TRP A 65 -3.57 12.96 -9.86
CA TRP A 65 -4.54 12.57 -8.84
C TRP A 65 -3.83 12.21 -7.53
N LEU A 66 -2.80 11.37 -7.56
CA LEU A 66 -2.02 10.98 -6.39
C LEU A 66 -1.42 12.20 -5.67
N ALA A 67 -0.90 13.18 -6.40
CA ALA A 67 -0.30 14.39 -5.83
C ALA A 67 -1.28 15.25 -5.01
N GLN A 68 -2.59 15.15 -5.29
CA GLN A 68 -3.61 16.04 -4.75
C GLN A 68 -4.61 15.34 -3.84
N LYS A 69 -4.93 14.09 -4.15
CA LYS A 69 -6.11 13.39 -3.61
C LYS A 69 -5.76 12.20 -2.72
N GLN A 70 -4.52 11.71 -2.76
CA GLN A 70 -4.14 10.59 -1.90
C GLN A 70 -4.03 11.02 -0.42
N PRO A 71 -4.69 10.31 0.51
CA PRO A 71 -4.58 10.57 1.95
C PRO A 71 -3.13 10.51 2.47
N CYS A 72 -2.34 9.54 2.00
CA CYS A 72 -0.94 9.39 2.39
C CYS A 72 -0.08 10.54 1.85
N LEU A 73 0.56 11.31 2.76
CA LEU A 73 1.46 12.40 2.39
C LEU A 73 2.72 11.93 1.69
N PHE A 74 3.26 10.75 2.05
CA PHE A 74 4.41 10.18 1.35
C PHE A 74 4.09 9.97 -0.14
N GLY A 75 2.90 9.44 -0.45
CA GLY A 75 2.43 9.30 -1.83
C GLY A 75 2.39 10.63 -2.57
N ARG A 76 1.92 11.70 -1.92
CA ARG A 76 1.89 13.06 -2.51
C ARG A 76 3.28 13.62 -2.76
N LEU A 77 4.18 13.48 -1.78
CA LEU A 77 5.57 13.94 -1.91
C LEU A 77 6.31 13.17 -3.00
N ALA A 78 6.05 11.88 -3.15
CA ALA A 78 6.65 11.04 -4.17
C ALA A 78 6.36 11.53 -5.60
N MET A 79 5.21 12.18 -5.81
CA MET A 79 4.86 12.76 -7.12
C MET A 79 5.68 14.00 -7.47
N GLN A 80 6.43 14.58 -6.53
CA GLN A 80 7.37 15.67 -6.80
C GLN A 80 8.71 15.16 -7.37
N GLY A 81 8.95 13.85 -7.30
CA GLY A 81 10.12 13.20 -7.87
C GLY A 81 11.37 13.28 -6.99
N SER A 82 12.34 12.43 -7.33
CA SER A 82 13.63 12.34 -6.61
C SER A 82 14.44 13.62 -6.67
N ASP A 83 14.27 14.44 -7.70
CA ASP A 83 14.97 15.71 -7.86
C ASP A 83 14.20 16.88 -7.23
N GLY A 84 13.02 16.62 -6.68
CA GLY A 84 12.21 17.59 -5.97
C GLY A 84 12.85 17.99 -4.62
N PRO A 85 12.35 19.07 -3.98
CA PRO A 85 12.93 19.62 -2.75
C PRO A 85 12.84 18.66 -1.54
N LYS A 86 11.99 17.63 -1.65
CA LYS A 86 11.84 16.56 -0.64
C LYS A 86 12.46 15.23 -1.07
N GLY A 87 13.02 15.14 -2.28
CA GLY A 87 13.83 14.00 -2.71
C GLY A 87 13.16 12.64 -2.82
N LEU A 88 11.84 12.54 -2.60
CA LEU A 88 11.13 11.28 -2.63
C LEU A 88 10.80 10.89 -4.08
N GLY A 89 11.50 9.87 -4.58
CA GLY A 89 11.17 9.24 -5.85
C GLY A 89 10.28 8.01 -5.68
N VAL A 90 9.54 7.69 -6.74
CA VAL A 90 8.76 6.47 -6.87
C VAL A 90 8.93 5.87 -8.27
N ASN A 91 8.98 4.54 -8.33
CA ASN A 91 8.89 3.79 -9.57
C ASN A 91 7.45 3.33 -9.78
N VAL A 92 6.97 3.36 -11.02
CA VAL A 92 5.61 2.91 -11.37
C VAL A 92 5.71 1.83 -12.44
N CYS A 93 5.45 0.58 -12.06
CA CYS A 93 5.15 -0.49 -12.99
C CYS A 93 3.72 -0.33 -13.48
N TRP A 94 3.52 -0.23 -14.80
CA TRP A 94 2.18 -0.07 -15.39
C TRP A 94 1.77 -1.34 -16.11
N ILE A 95 0.64 -1.91 -15.72
CA ILE A 95 0.03 -3.08 -16.34
C ILE A 95 -1.27 -2.60 -17.00
N GLY A 96 -1.28 -2.52 -18.32
CA GLY A 96 -2.45 -2.17 -19.13
C GLY A 96 -3.23 -3.40 -19.62
N GLU A 97 -4.30 -3.16 -20.38
CA GLU A 97 -5.12 -4.23 -20.96
C GLU A 97 -4.29 -5.16 -21.88
N ASP A 98 -3.39 -4.60 -22.70
CA ASP A 98 -2.50 -5.40 -23.57
C ASP A 98 -1.57 -6.33 -22.78
N ASP A 99 -1.10 -5.89 -21.60
CA ASP A 99 -0.29 -6.74 -20.72
C ASP A 99 -1.12 -7.88 -20.12
N LEU A 100 -2.37 -7.60 -19.74
CA LEU A 100 -3.31 -8.59 -19.22
C LEU A 100 -3.67 -9.63 -20.29
N ASP A 101 -3.82 -9.19 -21.55
CA ASP A 101 -4.11 -10.04 -22.71
C ASP A 101 -2.90 -10.93 -23.08
N ALA A 102 -1.68 -10.41 -22.91
CA ALA A 102 -0.45 -11.19 -23.07
C ALA A 102 -0.28 -12.31 -22.01
N GLY A 103 -1.04 -12.21 -20.91
CA GLY A 103 -1.23 -13.29 -19.96
C GLY A 103 -0.36 -13.21 -18.70
N ARG A 104 -0.61 -14.15 -17.80
CA ARG A 104 -0.07 -14.17 -16.43
C ARG A 104 1.46 -14.12 -16.38
N ASP A 105 2.14 -14.91 -17.20
CA ASP A 105 3.61 -14.99 -17.20
C ASP A 105 4.25 -13.70 -17.70
N HIS A 106 3.62 -13.02 -18.67
CA HIS A 106 4.05 -11.70 -19.13
C HIS A 106 3.95 -10.66 -18.02
N VAL A 107 2.80 -10.61 -17.33
CA VAL A 107 2.59 -9.70 -16.20
C VAL A 107 3.58 -9.97 -15.08
N ALA A 108 3.80 -11.23 -14.71
CA ALA A 108 4.80 -11.61 -13.72
C ALA A 108 6.20 -11.16 -14.12
N ALA A 109 6.62 -11.44 -15.35
CA ALA A 109 7.94 -11.04 -15.85
C ALA A 109 8.13 -9.52 -15.80
N LYS A 110 7.13 -8.75 -16.24
CA LYS A 110 7.13 -7.29 -16.21
C LYS A 110 7.23 -6.73 -14.80
N ILE A 111 6.42 -7.25 -13.86
CA ILE A 111 6.48 -6.85 -12.44
C ILE A 111 7.87 -7.14 -11.86
N GLN A 112 8.42 -8.34 -12.07
CA GLN A 112 9.72 -8.70 -11.51
C GLN A 112 10.88 -7.92 -12.13
N GLN A 113 10.79 -7.53 -13.41
CA GLN A 113 11.77 -6.65 -14.03
C GLN A 113 11.74 -5.26 -13.39
N GLU A 114 10.57 -4.62 -13.34
CA GLU A 114 10.39 -3.29 -12.77
C GLU A 114 10.74 -3.25 -11.28
N ARG A 115 10.43 -4.34 -10.54
CA ARG A 115 10.84 -4.53 -9.14
C ARG A 115 12.37 -4.50 -9.00
N ARG A 116 13.12 -5.15 -9.88
CA ARG A 116 14.60 -5.14 -9.85
C ARG A 116 15.15 -3.75 -10.17
N GLU A 117 14.64 -3.11 -11.22
CA GLU A 117 15.05 -1.76 -11.60
C GLU A 117 14.77 -0.74 -10.50
N TRP A 118 13.62 -0.85 -9.83
CA TRP A 118 13.31 -0.07 -8.64
C TRP A 118 14.30 -0.34 -7.51
N LYS A 119 14.56 -1.61 -7.16
CA LYS A 119 15.52 -1.95 -6.09
C LYS A 119 16.92 -1.40 -6.38
N ASP A 120 17.36 -1.40 -7.63
CA ASP A 120 18.64 -0.78 -8.01
C ASP A 120 18.66 0.73 -7.74
N ARG A 121 17.55 1.43 -8.04
CA ARG A 121 17.39 2.86 -7.72
C ARG A 121 17.28 3.12 -6.22
N ALA A 122 16.59 2.24 -5.50
CA ALA A 122 16.44 2.32 -4.06
C ALA A 122 17.79 2.19 -3.36
N GLU A 123 18.65 1.28 -3.81
CA GLU A 123 20.02 1.14 -3.29
C GLU A 123 20.77 2.48 -3.33
N ARG A 124 20.57 3.24 -4.40
CA ARG A 124 21.13 4.57 -4.61
C ARG A 124 20.30 5.70 -3.98
N GLY A 125 19.32 5.43 -3.12
CA GLY A 125 18.50 6.45 -2.45
C GLY A 125 17.67 7.30 -3.42
N GLU A 126 17.45 6.83 -4.64
CA GLU A 126 16.72 7.59 -5.68
C GLU A 126 15.22 7.32 -5.61
N SER A 127 14.80 6.19 -5.05
CA SER A 127 13.39 5.78 -5.03
C SER A 127 13.10 5.00 -3.75
N SER A 128 12.20 5.51 -2.91
CA SER A 128 11.81 4.83 -1.65
C SER A 128 10.43 4.18 -1.73
N GLY A 129 9.77 4.30 -2.88
CA GLY A 129 8.47 3.70 -3.13
C GLY A 129 8.39 3.02 -4.48
N PHE A 130 7.52 2.02 -4.57
CA PHE A 130 7.21 1.31 -5.80
C PHE A 130 5.71 1.12 -5.90
N LEU A 131 5.16 1.44 -7.06
CA LEU A 131 3.75 1.29 -7.38
C LEU A 131 3.61 0.29 -8.52
N ILE A 132 2.65 -0.63 -8.40
CA ILE A 132 2.23 -1.49 -9.51
C ILE A 132 0.78 -1.12 -9.81
N MET A 133 0.57 -0.38 -10.91
CA MET A 133 -0.75 0.04 -11.34
C MET A 133 -1.30 -0.97 -12.35
N VAL A 134 -2.41 -1.64 -12.00
CA VAL A 134 -3.19 -2.47 -12.92
C VAL A 134 -4.36 -1.64 -13.43
N ASN A 135 -4.17 -1.01 -14.58
CA ASN A 135 -5.16 -0.13 -15.20
C ASN A 135 -6.11 -0.94 -16.09
N SER A 136 -7.29 -1.23 -15.54
CA SER A 136 -8.36 -1.90 -16.28
C SER A 136 -9.72 -1.31 -15.95
N ARG A 137 -10.58 -1.18 -16.96
CA ARG A 137 -11.96 -0.73 -16.77
C ARG A 137 -12.74 -1.70 -15.87
N HIS A 138 -12.54 -3.00 -16.02
CA HIS A 138 -13.25 -4.01 -15.21
C HIS A 138 -12.83 -3.97 -13.74
N LEU A 139 -11.57 -3.59 -13.44
CA LEU A 139 -11.11 -3.34 -12.06
C LEU A 139 -11.61 -2.00 -11.53
N ALA A 140 -11.62 -0.96 -12.36
CA ALA A 140 -12.06 0.38 -11.96
C ALA A 140 -13.54 0.40 -11.52
N TYR A 141 -14.35 -0.51 -12.09
CA TYR A 141 -15.76 -0.69 -11.75
C TYR A 141 -16.05 -2.03 -11.08
N ALA A 142 -15.03 -2.75 -10.61
CA ALA A 142 -15.21 -3.97 -9.84
C ALA A 142 -15.93 -3.65 -8.53
N ARG A 143 -16.97 -4.43 -8.23
CA ARG A 143 -17.71 -4.36 -6.98
C ARG A 143 -16.86 -5.02 -5.87
N PRO A 144 -16.78 -4.41 -4.68
CA PRO A 144 -16.25 -5.08 -3.49
C PRO A 144 -16.94 -6.44 -3.28
N GLY A 145 -16.16 -7.47 -3.00
CA GLY A 145 -16.63 -8.83 -2.83
C GLY A 145 -15.51 -9.87 -2.86
N PRO A 146 -15.82 -11.14 -2.53
CA PRO A 146 -14.84 -12.23 -2.50
C PRO A 146 -14.07 -12.41 -3.82
N GLU A 147 -14.71 -12.20 -4.97
CA GLU A 147 -14.05 -12.34 -6.26
C GLU A 147 -12.98 -11.25 -6.49
N LEU A 148 -13.17 -10.05 -5.93
CA LEU A 148 -12.14 -9.01 -5.94
C LEU A 148 -10.98 -9.39 -5.01
N VAL A 149 -11.27 -9.99 -3.85
CA VAL A 149 -10.24 -10.54 -2.95
C VAL A 149 -9.39 -11.58 -3.67
N ASP A 150 -10.00 -12.53 -4.39
CA ASP A 150 -9.29 -13.55 -5.16
C ASP A 150 -8.35 -12.93 -6.22
N VAL A 151 -8.80 -11.87 -6.90
CA VAL A 151 -7.96 -11.14 -7.86
C VAL A 151 -6.82 -10.39 -7.17
N CYS A 152 -7.07 -9.77 -6.02
CA CYS A 152 -6.03 -9.14 -5.20
C CYS A 152 -4.96 -10.16 -4.79
N VAL A 153 -5.36 -11.35 -4.34
CA VAL A 153 -4.45 -12.46 -3.98
C VAL A 153 -3.67 -12.92 -5.20
N GLU A 154 -4.32 -13.17 -6.33
CA GLU A 154 -3.63 -13.63 -7.54
C GLU A 154 -2.59 -12.62 -8.03
N LEU A 155 -2.93 -11.33 -8.08
CA LEU A 155 -1.98 -10.29 -8.45
C LEU A 155 -0.83 -10.17 -7.43
N SER A 156 -1.12 -10.36 -6.14
CA SER A 156 -0.10 -10.39 -5.08
C SER A 156 0.89 -11.53 -5.26
N ASN A 157 0.42 -12.72 -5.68
CA ASN A 157 1.27 -13.87 -5.99
C ASN A 157 2.27 -13.60 -7.14
N LEU A 158 1.92 -12.73 -8.09
CA LEU A 158 2.82 -12.35 -9.19
C LEU A 158 3.94 -11.40 -8.73
N TYR A 159 3.72 -10.67 -7.63
CA TYR A 159 4.65 -9.69 -7.10
C TYR A 159 5.54 -10.29 -6.00
N LEU A 160 4.96 -10.83 -4.93
CA LEU A 160 5.68 -11.41 -3.79
C LEU A 160 5.89 -12.92 -4.01
N VAL A 161 6.59 -13.25 -5.09
CA VAL A 161 6.80 -14.64 -5.54
C VAL A 161 7.47 -15.51 -4.49
N GLU A 162 8.30 -14.93 -3.63
CA GLU A 162 8.97 -15.62 -2.52
C GLU A 162 8.02 -16.05 -1.39
N HIS A 163 6.82 -15.47 -1.34
CA HIS A 163 5.82 -15.73 -0.31
C HIS A 163 4.55 -16.38 -0.88
N ALA A 164 4.52 -16.69 -2.18
CA ALA A 164 3.38 -17.38 -2.78
C ALA A 164 3.25 -18.81 -2.20
N PRO A 165 2.03 -19.27 -1.88
CA PRO A 165 0.75 -18.57 -2.02
C PRO A 165 0.53 -17.49 -0.95
N ILE A 166 0.02 -16.35 -1.39
CA ILE A 166 -0.39 -15.24 -0.51
C ILE A 166 -1.69 -15.61 0.21
N GLU A 167 -1.72 -15.32 1.50
CA GLU A 167 -2.86 -15.45 2.38
C GLU A 167 -3.48 -14.07 2.66
N CYS A 168 -4.80 -14.02 2.82
CA CYS A 168 -5.49 -12.80 3.24
C CYS A 168 -5.25 -12.52 4.73
N ASP A 169 -5.51 -11.28 5.16
CA ASP A 169 -5.42 -10.87 6.59
C ASP A 169 -4.02 -11.02 7.19
N VAL A 170 -3.01 -11.01 6.31
CA VAL A 170 -1.60 -11.13 6.62
C VAL A 170 -0.85 -9.87 6.16
N ILE A 171 0.06 -9.44 7.02
CA ILE A 171 1.02 -8.36 6.77
C ILE A 171 2.20 -8.97 6.02
N TYR A 172 2.40 -8.48 4.80
CA TYR A 172 3.58 -8.75 3.99
C TYR A 172 4.42 -7.49 3.93
N THR A 173 5.75 -7.68 3.93
CA THR A 173 6.69 -6.58 3.73
C THR A 173 7.57 -6.88 2.52
N GLU A 174 8.08 -5.83 1.88
CA GLU A 174 9.08 -5.91 0.83
C GLU A 174 10.46 -5.49 1.37
N ALA A 175 11.52 -6.03 0.77
CA ALA A 175 12.91 -5.66 1.01
C ALA A 175 13.42 -4.58 0.05
N VAL A 176 13.69 -3.42 0.62
CA VAL A 176 14.22 -2.24 -0.08
C VAL A 176 15.70 -2.09 0.23
N PRO A 177 16.61 -2.35 -0.73
CA PRO A 177 18.04 -2.19 -0.50
C PRO A 177 18.43 -0.71 -0.42
N PHE A 178 19.43 -0.41 0.40
CA PHE A 178 20.04 0.91 0.53
C PHE A 178 21.53 0.79 0.82
N ARG A 179 22.34 1.49 0.04
CA ARG A 179 23.77 1.62 0.26
C ARG A 179 24.05 2.78 1.20
N ARG A 180 24.55 2.50 2.40
CA ARG A 180 24.97 3.53 3.35
C ARG A 180 26.22 4.28 2.86
N SER A 181 26.53 5.41 3.48
CA SER A 181 27.71 6.22 3.14
C SER A 181 29.04 5.51 3.41
N ASP A 182 29.07 4.56 4.34
CA ASP A 182 30.20 3.67 4.64
C ASP A 182 30.34 2.49 3.65
N GLY A 183 29.44 2.38 2.67
CA GLY A 183 29.42 1.32 1.67
C GLY A 183 28.67 0.04 2.09
N VAL A 184 28.18 -0.04 3.32
CA VAL A 184 27.41 -1.20 3.80
C VAL A 184 26.06 -1.25 3.09
N LEU A 185 25.72 -2.42 2.54
CA LEU A 185 24.39 -2.70 2.00
C LEU A 185 23.45 -3.06 3.15
N THR A 186 22.28 -2.44 3.16
CA THR A 186 21.22 -2.71 4.15
C THR A 186 19.89 -2.95 3.45
N LEU A 187 19.01 -3.75 4.05
CA LEU A 187 17.62 -3.91 3.61
C LEU A 187 16.67 -3.24 4.60
N PHE A 188 15.71 -2.50 4.07
CA PHE A 188 14.61 -1.91 4.83
C PHE A 188 13.30 -2.64 4.55
N LYS A 189 12.50 -2.84 5.59
CA LYS A 189 11.11 -3.27 5.46
C LYS A 189 10.30 -2.14 4.81
N ALA A 190 9.59 -2.44 3.74
CA ALA A 190 8.52 -1.62 3.19
C ALA A 190 7.18 -2.30 3.45
N GLY A 191 6.19 -1.53 3.92
CA GLY A 191 4.81 -1.99 3.97
C GLY A 191 4.28 -2.21 2.56
N CYS A 192 3.40 -3.20 2.38
CA CYS A 192 2.77 -3.51 1.11
C CYS A 192 1.25 -3.36 1.24
N ASN A 193 0.65 -2.46 0.45
CA ASN A 193 -0.78 -2.18 0.53
C ASN A 193 -1.44 -2.21 -0.85
N ILE A 194 -2.73 -2.55 -0.90
CA ILE A 194 -3.55 -2.50 -2.12
C ILE A 194 -4.55 -1.36 -2.04
N PHE A 195 -4.61 -0.57 -3.10
CA PHE A 195 -5.61 0.46 -3.34
C PHE A 195 -6.51 0.01 -4.50
N TYR A 196 -7.81 0.32 -4.46
CA TYR A 196 -8.74 -0.01 -5.55
C TYR A 196 -9.90 1.00 -5.64
N SER A 197 -10.48 1.16 -6.83
CA SER A 197 -11.57 2.12 -7.06
C SER A 197 -12.83 1.84 -6.24
N GLY A 198 -13.18 0.55 -6.09
CA GLY A 198 -14.35 0.12 -5.32
C GLY A 198 -14.28 0.42 -3.81
N ALA A 199 -13.14 0.86 -3.28
CA ALA A 199 -13.01 1.25 -1.88
C ALA A 199 -13.75 2.55 -1.56
N HIS A 200 -14.08 3.36 -2.57
CA HIS A 200 -14.77 4.63 -2.38
C HIS A 200 -16.11 4.45 -1.64
N ARG A 201 -16.33 5.30 -0.65
CA ARG A 201 -17.44 5.25 0.33
C ARG A 201 -17.70 3.89 0.97
N THR A 202 -16.68 3.07 1.18
CA THR A 202 -16.78 1.83 1.99
C THR A 202 -15.99 1.97 3.29
N VAL A 203 -16.01 0.94 4.13
CA VAL A 203 -15.12 0.79 5.30
C VAL A 203 -13.63 0.88 4.97
N ASN A 204 -13.24 0.69 3.70
CA ASN A 204 -11.86 0.78 3.22
C ASN A 204 -11.54 2.12 2.51
N HIS A 205 -12.31 3.18 2.76
CA HIS A 205 -12.29 4.44 1.99
C HIS A 205 -10.89 5.00 1.70
N ASP A 206 -10.00 4.98 2.69
CA ASP A 206 -8.64 5.53 2.61
C ASP A 206 -7.80 4.84 1.51
N ARG A 207 -8.24 3.66 1.04
CA ARG A 207 -7.60 2.88 -0.01
C ARG A 207 -8.18 3.12 -1.42
N ARG A 208 -9.00 4.15 -1.61
CA ARG A 208 -9.56 4.49 -2.93
C ARG A 208 -8.49 4.98 -3.91
N LEU A 209 -8.63 4.63 -5.19
CA LEU A 209 -7.90 5.25 -6.31
C LEU A 209 -8.72 5.25 -7.60
N PRO A 210 -8.36 6.03 -8.62
CA PRO A 210 -8.96 5.92 -9.96
C PRO A 210 -8.29 4.85 -10.82
N GLY A 211 -9.01 4.38 -11.85
CA GLY A 211 -8.43 3.63 -12.97
C GLY A 211 -8.22 2.12 -12.77
N GLY A 212 -8.51 1.55 -11.59
CA GLY A 212 -8.34 0.11 -11.35
C GLY A 212 -7.86 -0.22 -9.94
N LEU A 213 -6.76 -0.98 -9.89
CA LEU A 213 -6.12 -1.49 -8.68
C LEU A 213 -4.65 -1.11 -8.68
N MET A 214 -4.10 -0.78 -7.52
CA MET A 214 -2.68 -0.43 -7.37
C MET A 214 -2.08 -1.06 -6.12
N PHE A 215 -0.91 -1.67 -6.27
CA PHE A 215 -0.04 -2.00 -5.14
C PHE A 215 0.84 -0.80 -4.82
N SER A 216 1.03 -0.52 -3.54
CA SER A 216 1.94 0.49 -3.05
C SER A 216 2.88 -0.10 -2.02
N MET A 217 4.17 0.07 -2.27
CA MET A 217 5.23 -0.30 -1.35
C MET A 217 5.97 0.95 -0.92
N ASN A 218 6.05 1.18 0.39
CA ASN A 218 6.68 2.36 0.97
C ASN A 218 7.48 2.00 2.21
N SER A 219 8.70 2.56 2.30
CA SER A 219 9.55 2.42 3.48
C SER A 219 9.93 3.81 4.03
N PRO A 220 9.29 4.25 5.13
CA PRO A 220 9.64 5.49 5.82
C PRO A 220 11.10 5.51 6.30
N GLY A 221 11.61 4.38 6.80
CA GLY A 221 13.00 4.23 7.23
C GLY A 221 14.00 4.41 6.10
N HIS A 222 13.76 3.74 4.98
CA HIS A 222 14.59 3.91 3.78
C HIS A 222 14.61 5.38 3.34
N TYR A 223 13.45 6.04 3.35
CA TYR A 223 13.34 7.43 2.97
C TYR A 223 14.10 8.38 3.91
N ALA A 224 13.98 8.20 5.23
CA ALA A 224 14.74 8.99 6.22
C ALA A 224 16.26 8.86 6.00
N ASN A 225 16.75 7.64 5.82
CA ASN A 225 18.17 7.37 5.53
C ASN A 225 18.61 7.97 4.19
N SER A 226 17.75 7.89 3.17
CA SER A 226 17.98 8.51 1.87
C SER A 226 18.09 10.04 1.97
N LEU A 227 17.20 10.69 2.72
CA LEU A 227 17.23 12.14 2.94
C LEU A 227 18.56 12.59 3.56
N ALA A 228 18.97 11.92 4.64
CA ALA A 228 20.21 12.22 5.33
C ALA A 228 21.44 11.97 4.43
N ARG A 229 21.51 10.81 3.77
CA ARG A 229 22.65 10.46 2.89
C ARG A 229 22.80 11.41 1.71
N ARG A 230 21.69 11.96 1.21
CA ARG A 230 21.67 12.89 0.08
C ARG A 230 21.81 14.36 0.50
N GLY A 231 21.95 14.65 1.79
CA GLY A 231 22.07 16.02 2.31
C GLY A 231 20.81 16.87 2.09
N LEU A 232 19.64 16.23 1.99
CA LEU A 232 18.35 16.92 1.87
C LEU A 232 17.75 17.29 3.23
N GLN A 233 18.32 16.75 4.29
CA GLN A 233 18.11 17.11 5.68
C GLN A 233 19.49 17.21 6.34
N ASP A 234 19.61 18.06 7.35
CA ASP A 234 20.90 18.39 7.98
C ASP A 234 21.49 17.21 8.74
N SER A 235 20.64 16.35 9.30
CA SER A 235 21.01 15.16 10.06
C SER A 235 20.02 14.00 9.86
N PHE A 236 20.38 12.81 10.37
CA PHE A 236 19.45 11.67 10.39
C PHE A 236 18.31 11.90 11.39
N GLU A 237 18.60 12.59 12.49
CA GLU A 237 17.62 13.03 13.48
C GLU A 237 16.58 13.95 12.84
N ASP A 238 17.00 14.96 12.07
CA ASP A 238 16.09 15.87 11.36
C ASP A 238 15.27 15.15 10.28
N ALA A 239 15.89 14.20 9.58
CA ALA A 239 15.19 13.35 8.63
C ALA A 239 14.14 12.47 9.30
N THR A 240 14.45 11.93 10.48
CA THR A 240 13.54 11.12 11.29
C THR A 240 12.34 11.93 11.74
N GLU A 241 12.55 13.14 12.27
CA GLU A 241 11.47 14.01 12.69
C GLU A 241 10.57 14.42 11.52
N PHE A 242 11.17 14.78 10.38
CA PHE A 242 10.41 15.10 9.17
C PHE A 242 9.54 13.93 8.69
N VAL A 243 10.07 12.70 8.71
CA VAL A 243 9.33 11.50 8.33
C VAL A 243 8.21 11.19 9.34
N ARG A 244 8.49 11.36 10.65
CA ARG A 244 7.52 11.20 11.73
C ARG A 244 6.34 12.16 11.60
N GLU A 245 6.60 13.45 11.44
CA GLU A 245 5.56 14.46 11.20
C GLU A 245 4.73 14.15 9.94
N THR A 246 5.38 13.64 8.89
CA THR A 246 4.71 13.24 7.64
C THR A 246 3.79 12.04 7.85
N ALA A 247 4.20 11.06 8.67
CA ALA A 247 3.37 9.92 9.03
C ALA A 247 2.15 10.35 9.86
N PHE A 248 2.35 11.18 10.89
CA PHE A 248 1.24 11.68 11.72
C PHE A 248 0.19 12.41 10.90
N ARG A 249 0.62 13.28 9.97
CA ARG A 249 -0.28 14.02 9.10
C ARG A 249 -0.90 13.19 7.97
N SER A 250 -0.53 11.91 7.84
CA SER A 250 -1.17 11.00 6.89
C SER A 250 -2.37 10.27 7.50
N ILE A 251 -2.33 10.02 8.82
CA ILE A 251 -3.43 9.40 9.58
C ILE A 251 -4.54 10.42 9.78
N GLY A 252 -5.80 10.01 9.66
CA GLY A 252 -6.94 10.94 9.75
C GLY A 252 -7.24 11.68 8.44
N ASN A 253 -6.46 11.44 7.38
CA ASN A 253 -6.50 12.22 6.16
C ASN A 253 -7.35 11.59 5.04
N GLY A 254 -8.11 10.53 5.35
CA GLY A 254 -8.91 9.72 4.43
C GLY A 254 -9.96 10.47 3.62
N GLY A 255 -10.56 11.52 4.20
CA GLY A 255 -11.61 12.34 3.56
C GLY A 255 -11.12 13.23 2.41
N ILE A 256 -9.83 13.22 2.06
CA ILE A 256 -9.32 14.02 0.95
C ILE A 256 -9.97 13.58 -0.38
N GLY A 257 -10.63 14.54 -1.01
CA GLY A 257 -11.35 14.35 -2.28
C GLY A 257 -12.76 13.81 -2.12
N CYS A 258 -13.20 13.50 -0.90
CA CYS A 258 -14.60 13.23 -0.56
C CYS A 258 -14.92 13.81 0.83
N PRO A 259 -15.12 15.14 0.96
CA PRO A 259 -15.13 15.84 2.26
C PRO A 259 -16.16 15.36 3.29
N HIS A 260 -17.23 14.71 2.84
CA HIS A 260 -18.29 14.18 3.72
C HIS A 260 -17.97 12.79 4.27
N MET A 261 -16.89 12.15 3.80
CA MET A 261 -16.51 10.81 4.25
C MET A 261 -15.58 10.86 5.45
N PRO A 262 -15.87 10.10 6.52
CA PRO A 262 -14.92 9.93 7.63
C PRO A 262 -13.66 9.19 7.15
N SER A 263 -12.52 9.53 7.74
CA SER A 263 -11.25 8.82 7.54
C SER A 263 -11.31 7.43 8.16
N ALA A 264 -10.86 6.40 7.44
CA ALA A 264 -10.81 5.03 7.94
C ALA A 264 -9.67 4.80 8.96
N SER A 265 -8.85 5.82 9.20
CA SER A 265 -7.82 5.88 10.25
C SER A 265 -7.91 7.19 11.03
N TRP A 266 -7.58 7.19 12.32
CA TRP A 266 -7.56 8.40 13.16
C TRP A 266 -6.59 8.24 14.34
N HIS A 267 -6.14 9.37 14.88
CA HIS A 267 -5.27 9.37 16.05
C HIS A 267 -6.06 9.09 17.34
N ASN A 268 -5.44 8.36 18.25
CA ASN A 268 -5.97 8.15 19.58
C ASN A 268 -5.68 9.36 20.47
N GLU A 269 -6.52 9.61 21.47
CA GLU A 269 -6.18 10.55 22.55
C GLU A 269 -5.24 9.88 23.55
N SER A 270 -4.21 10.59 23.97
CA SER A 270 -3.30 10.17 25.04
C SER A 270 -4.00 10.28 26.39
N THR A 271 -3.86 9.23 27.20
CA THR A 271 -4.27 9.22 28.61
C THR A 271 -3.20 9.78 29.53
N ASP A 272 -1.97 9.99 29.03
CA ASP A 272 -0.85 10.56 29.78
C ASP A 272 -0.79 12.09 29.55
N ASP A 273 -0.81 12.86 30.64
CA ASP A 273 -0.79 14.34 30.68
C ASP A 273 0.51 14.98 30.17
N HIS A 274 1.47 14.20 29.67
CA HIS A 274 2.82 14.69 29.36
C HIS A 274 3.42 14.10 28.09
N ARG A 275 2.98 14.61 26.94
CA ARG A 275 3.87 14.74 25.77
C ARG A 275 3.64 16.10 25.10
N ASP A 276 4.61 16.99 25.23
CA ASP A 276 4.70 18.22 24.44
C ASP A 276 4.87 17.82 22.97
N VAL A 277 3.77 17.75 22.22
CA VAL A 277 3.85 17.59 20.77
C VAL A 277 4.09 18.97 20.15
N PRO A 278 5.12 19.14 19.30
CA PRO A 278 5.39 20.44 18.69
C PRO A 278 4.17 20.99 17.92
N GLU A 279 3.71 22.18 18.27
CA GLU A 279 2.53 22.88 17.68
C GLU A 279 2.62 23.15 16.17
N ARG A 280 3.75 22.88 15.51
CA ARG A 280 4.03 23.40 14.17
C ARG A 280 3.21 22.66 13.10
N LYS A 281 2.06 23.25 12.74
CA LYS A 281 1.18 22.88 11.61
C LYS A 281 0.38 21.59 11.80
N ARG A 282 -0.12 21.33 13.01
CA ARG A 282 -1.07 20.24 13.27
C ARG A 282 -2.40 20.49 12.52
N PRO A 283 -2.84 19.59 11.62
CA PRO A 283 -4.14 19.68 10.98
C PRO A 283 -5.30 19.54 11.98
N PRO A 284 -6.49 20.12 11.74
CA PRO A 284 -7.61 20.11 12.69
C PRO A 284 -8.17 18.73 13.07
N TYR A 285 -7.92 17.71 12.24
CA TYR A 285 -8.38 16.33 12.52
C TYR A 285 -7.47 15.56 13.48
N ILE A 286 -6.32 16.13 13.87
CA ILE A 286 -5.43 15.52 14.87
C ILE A 286 -5.77 16.14 16.23
N PRO A 287 -6.20 15.34 17.23
CA PRO A 287 -6.52 15.81 18.58
C PRO A 287 -5.38 16.58 19.24
N GLU A 288 -5.71 17.43 20.23
CA GLU A 288 -4.69 18.26 20.87
C GLU A 288 -3.69 17.45 21.68
N ASN A 289 -4.21 16.43 22.34
CA ASN A 289 -3.54 15.49 23.22
C ASN A 289 -3.33 14.12 22.55
N PHE A 290 -3.12 14.05 21.24
CA PHE A 290 -3.05 12.75 20.57
C PHE A 290 -1.83 11.90 21.03
N ASP A 291 -1.99 10.58 21.00
CA ASP A 291 -0.90 9.62 21.22
C ASP A 291 0.03 9.57 19.99
N PRO A 292 1.30 9.99 20.07
CA PRO A 292 2.21 9.96 18.92
C PRO A 292 2.74 8.55 18.60
N THR A 293 2.42 7.55 19.41
CA THR A 293 2.89 6.17 19.23
C THR A 293 1.83 5.23 18.70
N ARG A 294 0.55 5.58 18.84
CA ARG A 294 -0.56 4.70 18.46
C ARG A 294 -1.68 5.45 17.76
N TYR A 295 -2.39 4.73 16.90
CA TYR A 295 -3.58 5.23 16.22
C TYR A 295 -4.59 4.09 16.02
N SER A 296 -5.80 4.47 15.64
CA SER A 296 -6.90 3.56 15.35
C SER A 296 -7.22 3.53 13.86
N ALA A 297 -7.80 2.43 13.38
CA ALA A 297 -8.38 2.35 12.05
C ALA A 297 -9.50 1.30 11.97
N VAL A 298 -10.30 1.37 10.90
CA VAL A 298 -11.39 0.44 10.56
C VAL A 298 -10.88 -0.93 10.03
N TYR A 299 -9.56 -1.14 10.06
CA TYR A 299 -8.88 -2.41 9.85
C TYR A 299 -7.38 -2.22 10.09
N HIS A 300 -6.59 -3.29 10.13
CA HIS A 300 -5.13 -3.16 10.11
C HIS A 300 -4.62 -2.56 8.80
N THR A 301 -3.97 -1.40 8.88
CA THR A 301 -3.51 -0.64 7.70
C THR A 301 -2.41 -1.35 6.92
N ASP A 302 -1.54 -2.14 7.56
CA ASP A 302 -0.46 -2.89 6.87
C ASP A 302 -0.84 -4.27 6.32
N VAL A 303 -2.10 -4.70 6.46
CA VAL A 303 -2.54 -5.95 5.82
C VAL A 303 -2.60 -5.74 4.31
N LEU A 304 -1.98 -6.66 3.56
CA LEU A 304 -1.88 -6.58 2.10
C LEU A 304 -3.27 -6.72 1.45
N VAL A 305 -3.94 -7.85 1.72
CA VAL A 305 -5.30 -8.16 1.25
C VAL A 305 -6.21 -8.36 2.46
N PRO A 306 -6.91 -7.32 2.93
CA PRO A 306 -7.80 -7.44 4.08
C PRO A 306 -9.18 -7.94 3.63
N THR A 307 -9.53 -9.17 4.01
CA THR A 307 -10.70 -9.91 3.50
C THR A 307 -11.99 -9.14 3.73
N ASP A 308 -12.26 -8.77 4.99
CA ASP A 308 -13.55 -8.25 5.41
C ASP A 308 -13.83 -6.89 4.76
N VAL A 309 -12.91 -5.94 4.87
CA VAL A 309 -13.10 -4.60 4.31
C VAL A 309 -12.97 -4.54 2.78
N THR A 310 -12.31 -5.51 2.14
CA THR A 310 -12.27 -5.62 0.67
C THR A 310 -13.53 -6.26 0.11
N SER A 311 -14.17 -7.15 0.88
CA SER A 311 -15.42 -7.82 0.53
C SER A 311 -16.65 -6.99 0.89
N ASP A 312 -16.52 -6.04 1.80
CA ASP A 312 -17.64 -5.22 2.27
C ASP A 312 -18.10 -4.22 1.20
N ARG A 313 -19.37 -4.38 0.82
CA ARG A 313 -20.07 -3.57 -0.18
C ARG A 313 -20.92 -2.45 0.42
N ARG A 314 -21.02 -2.39 1.75
CA ARG A 314 -21.87 -1.40 2.42
C ARG A 314 -21.30 -0.01 2.17
N THR A 315 -22.20 0.89 1.80
CA THR A 315 -21.86 2.31 1.65
C THR A 315 -21.88 2.96 3.02
N VAL A 316 -20.78 3.64 3.34
CA VAL A 316 -20.67 4.52 4.49
C VAL A 316 -21.02 5.93 4.03
N HIS A 317 -21.85 6.61 4.80
CA HIS A 317 -22.37 7.95 4.54
C HIS A 317 -21.75 8.97 5.49
N GLU A 318 -21.85 8.73 6.80
CA GLU A 318 -21.44 9.71 7.82
C GLU A 318 -20.51 9.11 8.89
N SER A 319 -20.71 7.85 9.27
CA SER A 319 -19.96 7.21 10.37
C SER A 319 -19.79 5.72 10.16
N TYR A 320 -18.63 5.16 10.52
CA TYR A 320 -18.40 3.72 10.48
C TYR A 320 -19.19 2.94 11.54
N GLU A 321 -19.75 3.62 12.55
CA GLU A 321 -20.69 3.01 13.52
C GLU A 321 -21.96 2.51 12.83
N GLU A 322 -22.40 3.17 11.74
CA GLU A 322 -23.64 2.81 11.03
C GLU A 322 -23.55 1.45 10.33
N VAL A 323 -22.32 0.98 10.08
CA VAL A 323 -22.02 -0.29 9.44
C VAL A 323 -21.34 -1.28 10.41
N ASP A 324 -21.32 -1.00 11.71
CA ASP A 324 -20.72 -1.88 12.72
C ASP A 324 -19.32 -2.38 12.30
N ALA A 325 -18.48 -1.44 11.85
CA ALA A 325 -17.18 -1.79 11.32
C ALA A 325 -16.21 -2.19 12.45
N GLU A 326 -15.37 -3.19 12.19
CA GLU A 326 -14.33 -3.56 13.15
C GLU A 326 -13.34 -2.40 13.33
N VAL A 327 -12.99 -2.09 14.59
CA VAL A 327 -11.99 -1.07 14.92
C VAL A 327 -10.75 -1.74 15.49
N TRP A 328 -9.59 -1.34 15.01
CA TRP A 328 -8.27 -1.76 15.46
C TRP A 328 -7.61 -0.61 16.21
N PRO A 329 -7.67 -0.56 17.55
CA PRO A 329 -7.34 0.66 18.30
C PRO A 329 -5.86 0.83 18.66
N TYR A 330 -5.01 -0.14 18.33
CA TYR A 330 -3.63 -0.24 18.80
C TYR A 330 -2.59 -0.33 17.68
N LEU A 331 -2.82 0.34 16.54
CA LEU A 331 -1.85 0.37 15.45
C LEU A 331 -0.66 1.27 15.81
N ILE A 332 0.57 0.83 15.51
CA ILE A 332 1.80 1.44 16.04
C ILE A 332 2.51 2.37 15.03
N LEU A 333 3.16 3.41 15.54
CA LEU A 333 4.05 4.35 14.82
C LEU A 333 5.42 4.54 15.47
N ASP A 334 5.63 3.91 16.63
CA ASP A 334 6.84 4.04 17.45
C ASP A 334 8.12 3.54 16.75
N TYR A 335 7.99 2.77 15.67
CA TYR A 335 9.12 2.35 14.84
C TYR A 335 9.81 3.52 14.11
N ILE A 336 9.17 4.69 13.99
CA ILE A 336 9.79 5.90 13.44
C ILE A 336 10.60 6.58 14.55
N THR A 337 11.81 6.10 14.76
CA THR A 337 12.70 6.50 15.85
C THR A 337 14.15 6.46 15.42
N THR A 338 15.01 7.18 16.13
CA THR A 338 16.48 7.05 16.01
C THR A 338 17.04 5.94 16.90
N GLU A 339 16.19 5.29 17.69
CA GLU A 339 16.55 4.13 18.51
C GLU A 339 16.63 2.86 17.65
N GLU A 340 17.77 2.18 17.72
CA GLU A 340 17.96 0.89 17.06
C GLU A 340 17.29 -0.24 17.84
N PHE A 341 16.49 -1.04 17.15
CA PHE A 341 15.88 -2.23 17.72
C PHE A 341 16.79 -3.46 17.61
N PRO A 342 16.78 -4.37 18.60
CA PRO A 342 17.41 -5.69 18.50
C PRO A 342 16.95 -6.50 17.28
N ALA A 343 17.76 -7.43 16.79
CA ALA A 343 17.49 -8.19 15.56
C ALA A 343 16.24 -9.09 15.64
N ASP A 344 15.87 -9.53 16.84
CA ASP A 344 14.67 -10.30 17.15
C ASP A 344 13.44 -9.43 17.38
N HIS A 345 13.59 -8.11 17.47
CA HIS A 345 12.48 -7.19 17.64
C HIS A 345 11.68 -7.06 16.33
N VAL A 346 10.36 -6.96 16.46
CA VAL A 346 9.45 -6.83 15.31
C VAL A 346 9.78 -5.64 14.40
N ASN A 347 10.14 -4.51 15.00
CA ASN A 347 10.48 -3.28 14.29
C ASN A 347 11.89 -3.30 13.67
N TYR A 348 12.66 -4.37 13.87
CA TYR A 348 13.97 -4.53 13.25
C TYR A 348 13.89 -4.40 11.73
N GLY A 349 14.77 -3.58 11.15
CA GLY A 349 14.80 -3.31 9.72
C GLY A 349 13.71 -2.37 9.20
N LEU A 350 12.76 -1.88 10.02
CA LEU A 350 11.81 -0.85 9.56
C LEU A 350 12.48 0.51 9.36
N PHE A 351 13.39 0.90 10.26
CA PHE A 351 13.91 2.27 10.30
C PHE A 351 15.43 2.45 10.18
N HIS A 352 16.22 1.46 10.60
CA HIS A 352 17.69 1.52 10.54
C HIS A 352 18.32 0.58 9.48
N GLY A 353 17.50 -0.28 8.89
CA GLY A 353 17.94 -1.28 7.91
C GLY A 353 18.65 -2.49 8.55
N HIS A 354 18.59 -3.62 7.86
CA HIS A 354 19.29 -4.86 8.21
C HIS A 354 20.54 -5.00 7.33
N PRO A 355 21.76 -5.00 7.86
CA PRO A 355 22.98 -5.22 7.08
C PRO A 355 22.97 -6.58 6.38
N ILE A 356 23.36 -6.61 5.11
CA ILE A 356 23.38 -7.82 4.28
C ILE A 356 24.61 -7.90 3.39
N GLU A 357 24.88 -9.12 2.91
CA GLU A 357 25.84 -9.40 1.83
C GLU A 357 25.25 -9.04 0.45
N GLU A 358 26.13 -8.74 -0.52
CA GLU A 358 25.73 -8.37 -1.89
C GLU A 358 24.80 -9.38 -2.56
N CYS A 359 25.04 -10.68 -2.34
CA CYS A 359 24.24 -11.74 -2.95
C CYS A 359 22.79 -11.76 -2.44
N ALA A 360 22.52 -11.15 -1.29
CA ALA A 360 21.19 -11.07 -0.69
C ALA A 360 20.41 -9.81 -1.09
N ARG A 361 20.97 -8.92 -1.94
CA ARG A 361 20.38 -7.62 -2.30
C ARG A 361 18.90 -7.64 -2.67
N TYR A 362 18.46 -8.67 -3.36
CA TYR A 362 17.08 -8.78 -3.84
C TYR A 362 16.23 -9.75 -3.03
N HIS A 363 16.82 -10.45 -2.08
CA HIS A 363 16.13 -11.40 -1.24
C HIS A 363 15.33 -10.66 -0.17
N ASN A 364 14.14 -11.17 0.13
CA ASN A 364 13.30 -10.68 1.20
C ASN A 364 13.41 -11.65 2.39
N PRO A 365 14.11 -11.28 3.47
CA PRO A 365 14.37 -12.20 4.59
C PRO A 365 13.23 -12.25 5.60
N TRP A 366 12.22 -11.37 5.50
CA TRP A 366 11.21 -11.25 6.55
C TRP A 366 10.02 -12.16 6.28
N PRO A 367 9.63 -12.99 7.27
CA PRO A 367 8.46 -13.83 7.12
C PRO A 367 7.18 -12.98 7.12
N PRO A 368 6.13 -13.45 6.44
CA PRO A 368 4.80 -12.85 6.55
C PRO A 368 4.22 -13.05 7.94
N ARG A 369 3.30 -12.16 8.34
CA ARG A 369 2.78 -12.11 9.71
C ARG A 369 1.28 -11.94 9.73
N VAL A 370 0.57 -12.84 10.39
CA VAL A 370 -0.89 -12.72 10.59
C VAL A 370 -1.18 -11.49 11.45
N ALA A 371 -2.19 -10.71 11.07
CA ALA A 371 -2.62 -9.57 11.86
C ALA A 371 -3.65 -10.02 12.93
N HIS A 372 -3.54 -9.49 14.14
CA HIS A 372 -4.49 -9.74 15.22
C HIS A 372 -4.93 -8.43 15.87
N ASN A 373 -6.24 -8.25 16.04
CA ASN A 373 -6.80 -7.08 16.69
C ASN A 373 -6.71 -7.21 18.23
N LYS A 374 -5.52 -6.92 18.79
CA LYS A 374 -5.23 -6.99 20.23
C LYS A 374 -4.34 -5.84 20.68
N GLU A 375 -4.44 -5.48 21.96
CA GLU A 375 -3.61 -4.45 22.59
C GLU A 375 -2.17 -4.91 22.69
N LEU A 376 -1.26 -4.13 22.08
CA LEU A 376 0.11 -4.51 21.80
C LEU A 376 0.11 -5.82 20.99
N PHE A 377 0.68 -5.76 19.79
CA PHE A 377 1.15 -6.98 19.18
C PHE A 377 2.19 -7.62 20.12
N GLU A 378 1.74 -8.42 21.08
CA GLU A 378 2.52 -9.51 21.63
C GLU A 378 2.67 -10.49 20.46
N TYR A 379 3.85 -10.44 19.83
CA TYR A 379 4.28 -11.47 18.88
C TYR A 379 4.67 -12.74 19.62
#